data_AF-A0A849T6Y8-F1
#
_entry.id   AF-A0A849T6Y8-F1
#
_cell.length_a   1.000
_cell.length_b   1.000
_cell.length_c   1.000
_cell.angle_alpha   90.00
_cell.angle_beta   90.00
_cell.angle_gamma   90.00
#
_symmetry.space_group_name_H-M   'P 1'
#
loop_
_entity.id
_entity.type
_entity.pdbx_description
1 polymer ?
#
loop_
_entity_poly.entity_id
_entity_poly.type
_entity_poly.pdbx_seq_one_letter_code
_entity_poly.pdbx_strand_id
1 'polypeptide(L)'
;MYQEVLVLLHRLHFCIHKRLRSDADRSDERPVCKSYVDAAVATMGGFAPATLTTATAAASGDTTLTVASTTGYPAAGTLLVGSEVISYSGTTATTFTGLTRRAYGTTAAAITGGTTVNIYILLSRSTTTSTPKMVVTGSGNVGIGTATPVAPLQVAGEVVVGNTSISCTATTKGAIRYNNTSSVLEFCNGTAWNLIQAAACTDPTPNVISFADEANATASTLYTAATAQVTGINCSVPVTISGQGSPQYQICSDSGCSSVIQGWTSSPSSITNNQYIQTRLTADSVGGSNFQATIIVGSGASVWSVTTAGGDCTLSPTPGTVCADGTIYAGLSPDGNVKMFTTRCDAGQTWNGSSCTGSRSGLSWNNGTVNWFTTGVTGSTTGKANSNTLNGLVDVGAPYVAAQYCESLSENGKTDWYLPALTELNVLYTNKLSIKNFEVSGSVYWSSREAGDNSAWYQRFSVDNQNGNSKYSDCLVRCVRR
;
A
#
# COMPACT_ATOMS: atom_id res chain seq x y z
N MET A 1 -19.82 -53.48 21.86
CA MET A 1 -19.67 -52.42 22.88
C MET A 1 -20.66 -52.60 24.04
N TYR A 2 -21.98 -52.59 23.82
CA TYR A 2 -22.96 -52.78 24.91
C TYR A 2 -22.88 -54.13 25.63
N GLN A 3 -22.63 -55.23 24.91
CA GLN A 3 -22.55 -56.58 25.50
C GLN A 3 -21.33 -56.79 26.40
N GLU A 4 -20.16 -56.25 26.02
CA GLU A 4 -18.95 -56.35 26.83
C GLU A 4 -18.99 -55.46 28.07
N VAL A 5 -19.59 -54.28 27.96
CA VAL A 5 -19.83 -53.37 29.09
C VAL A 5 -20.78 -54.02 30.10
N LEU A 6 -21.79 -54.77 29.65
CA LEU A 6 -22.73 -55.49 30.53
C LEU A 6 -22.07 -56.65 31.29
N VAL A 7 -21.14 -57.36 30.64
CA VAL A 7 -20.35 -58.44 31.26
C VAL A 7 -19.35 -57.88 32.28
N LEU A 8 -18.73 -56.73 31.99
CA LEU A 8 -17.86 -56.03 32.94
C LEU A 8 -18.64 -55.52 34.16
N LEU A 9 -19.82 -54.91 33.96
CA LEU A 9 -20.70 -54.44 35.04
C LEU A 9 -21.19 -55.58 35.94
N HIS A 10 -21.49 -56.75 35.37
CA HIS A 10 -21.84 -57.94 36.17
C HIS A 10 -20.66 -58.44 37.02
N ARG A 11 -19.44 -58.43 36.48
CA ARG A 11 -18.23 -58.84 37.21
C ARG A 11 -17.82 -57.81 38.28
N LEU A 12 -18.04 -56.51 38.01
CA LEU A 12 -17.82 -55.45 38.99
C LEU A 12 -18.83 -55.52 40.14
N HIS A 13 -20.11 -55.81 39.83
CA HIS A 13 -21.13 -56.09 40.85
C HIS A 13 -20.79 -57.30 41.71
N PHE A 14 -20.21 -58.35 41.12
CA PHE A 14 -19.74 -59.55 41.84
C PHE A 14 -18.63 -59.23 42.85
N CYS A 15 -17.65 -58.36 42.49
CA CYS A 15 -16.62 -57.88 43.43
C CYS A 15 -17.20 -56.96 44.54
N ILE A 16 -18.23 -56.14 44.24
CA ILE A 16 -18.87 -55.25 45.23
C ILE A 16 -19.70 -56.03 46.25
N HIS A 17 -20.45 -57.05 45.82
CA HIS A 17 -21.26 -57.88 46.74
C HIS A 17 -20.42 -58.76 47.67
N LYS A 18 -19.25 -59.25 47.23
CA LYS A 18 -18.36 -60.05 48.09
C LYS A 18 -17.57 -59.23 49.13
N ARG A 19 -17.54 -57.90 49.01
CA ARG A 19 -16.88 -57.00 49.99
C ARG A 19 -17.55 -56.99 51.38
N LEU A 20 -18.75 -57.57 51.50
CA LEU A 20 -19.57 -57.61 52.73
C LEU A 20 -19.43 -58.93 53.54
N ARG A 21 -18.57 -59.88 53.16
CA ARG A 21 -18.31 -61.10 53.95
C ARG A 21 -16.90 -61.10 54.56
N SER A 22 -16.80 -61.68 55.76
CA SER A 22 -15.70 -61.56 56.73
C SER A 22 -14.32 -62.02 56.24
N ASP A 23 -13.30 -61.37 56.80
CA ASP A 23 -11.91 -61.17 56.32
C ASP A 23 -10.97 -62.38 56.09
N ALA A 24 -11.45 -63.62 56.11
CA ALA A 24 -10.55 -64.80 56.12
C ALA A 24 -10.04 -65.26 54.73
N ASP A 25 -10.66 -64.85 53.61
CA ASP A 25 -10.37 -65.39 52.26
C ASP A 25 -9.67 -64.38 51.32
N ARG A 26 -9.00 -63.38 51.92
CA ARG A 26 -8.73 -62.10 51.23
C ARG A 26 -7.37 -62.02 50.53
N SER A 27 -6.48 -63.01 50.54
CA SER A 27 -5.13 -62.88 49.95
C SER A 27 -5.01 -63.29 48.48
N ASP A 28 -5.83 -64.23 47.99
CA ASP A 28 -5.72 -64.75 46.62
C ASP A 28 -6.60 -64.01 45.58
N GLU A 29 -7.68 -63.34 46.02
CA GLU A 29 -8.64 -62.69 45.10
C GLU A 29 -8.39 -61.19 44.87
N ARG A 30 -7.50 -60.54 45.65
CA ARG A 30 -7.16 -59.10 45.49
C ARG A 30 -6.52 -58.74 44.14
N PRO A 31 -5.60 -59.54 43.57
CA PRO A 31 -5.01 -59.25 42.26
C PRO A 31 -6.05 -59.29 41.14
N VAL A 32 -7.04 -60.17 41.27
CA VAL A 32 -8.10 -60.39 40.27
C VAL A 32 -9.06 -59.21 40.22
N CYS A 33 -9.61 -58.75 41.36
CA CYS A 33 -10.46 -57.55 41.35
C CYS A 33 -9.67 -56.26 41.00
N LYS A 34 -8.37 -56.17 41.33
CA LYS A 34 -7.50 -55.06 40.87
C LYS A 34 -7.35 -55.07 39.34
N SER A 35 -7.15 -56.23 38.73
CA SER A 35 -7.06 -56.37 37.27
C SER A 35 -8.35 -55.98 36.54
N TYR A 36 -9.52 -56.22 37.13
CA TYR A 36 -10.80 -55.81 36.56
C TYR A 36 -11.06 -54.31 36.68
N VAL A 37 -10.62 -53.69 37.79
CA VAL A 37 -10.66 -52.23 37.94
C VAL A 37 -9.66 -51.58 36.99
N ASP A 38 -8.44 -52.11 36.89
CA ASP A 38 -7.42 -51.61 35.96
C ASP A 38 -7.87 -51.80 34.50
N ALA A 39 -8.55 -52.89 34.16
CA ALA A 39 -9.12 -53.13 32.83
C ALA A 39 -10.35 -52.24 32.53
N ALA A 40 -11.20 -51.98 33.51
CA ALA A 40 -12.33 -51.04 33.42
C ALA A 40 -11.84 -49.59 33.27
N VAL A 41 -10.76 -49.23 33.98
CA VAL A 41 -10.09 -47.93 33.86
C VAL A 41 -9.36 -47.82 32.52
N ALA A 42 -8.72 -48.89 32.03
CA ALA A 42 -8.07 -48.94 30.71
C ALA A 42 -9.07 -48.87 29.53
N THR A 43 -10.32 -49.27 29.74
CA THR A 43 -11.40 -49.13 28.73
C THR A 43 -12.09 -47.76 28.76
N MET A 44 -11.86 -46.93 29.80
CA MET A 44 -12.51 -45.62 29.95
C MET A 44 -11.55 -44.42 30.00
N GLY A 45 -10.23 -44.63 30.13
CA GLY A 45 -9.23 -43.58 30.10
C GLY A 45 -7.94 -44.09 29.46
N GLY A 46 -7.64 -43.59 28.26
CA GLY A 46 -6.43 -43.96 27.51
C GLY A 46 -5.17 -43.56 28.26
N PHE A 47 -4.44 -44.55 28.77
CA PHE A 47 -3.08 -44.34 29.24
C PHE A 47 -2.17 -44.11 28.02
N ALA A 48 -1.42 -43.02 28.02
CA ALA A 48 -0.29 -42.84 27.11
C ALA A 48 0.84 -43.82 27.53
N PRO A 49 1.47 -44.55 26.58
CA PRO A 49 2.67 -45.31 26.89
C PRO A 49 3.76 -44.35 27.36
N ALA A 50 4.56 -44.79 28.34
CA ALA A 50 5.67 -44.00 28.87
C ALA A 50 6.73 -43.65 27.80
N THR A 51 6.76 -44.39 26.69
CA THR A 51 7.62 -44.13 25.53
C THR A 51 6.79 -44.33 24.27
N LEU A 52 6.69 -43.29 23.44
CA LEU A 52 5.97 -43.34 22.17
C LEU A 52 6.77 -44.16 21.15
N THR A 53 6.09 -44.97 20.35
CA THR A 53 6.72 -45.68 19.23
C THR A 53 6.76 -44.80 17.98
N THR A 54 7.60 -45.20 17.02
CA THR A 54 7.60 -44.65 15.66
C THR A 54 7.06 -45.66 14.67
N ALA A 55 6.42 -45.16 13.62
CA ALA A 55 5.87 -45.93 12.52
C ALA A 55 6.93 -46.25 11.47
N THR A 56 6.82 -47.43 10.87
CA THR A 56 7.44 -47.71 9.57
C THR A 56 6.64 -47.04 8.45
N ALA A 57 7.22 -46.94 7.25
CA ALA A 57 6.51 -46.35 6.12
C ALA A 57 5.27 -47.17 5.74
N ALA A 58 4.13 -46.51 5.51
CA ALA A 58 2.87 -47.14 5.16
C ALA A 58 2.08 -46.31 4.14
N ALA A 59 1.37 -46.97 3.23
CA ALA A 59 0.52 -46.31 2.26
C ALA A 59 -0.78 -45.80 2.90
N SER A 60 -1.48 -44.87 2.23
CA SER A 60 -2.72 -44.25 2.72
C SER A 60 -3.93 -45.20 2.77
N GLY A 61 -3.80 -46.42 2.23
CA GLY A 61 -4.85 -47.45 2.22
C GLY A 61 -4.57 -48.66 3.12
N ASP A 62 -3.42 -48.70 3.79
CA ASP A 62 -3.02 -49.87 4.57
C ASP A 62 -3.94 -50.06 5.78
N THR A 63 -4.32 -51.33 6.02
CA THR A 63 -5.20 -51.76 7.12
C THR A 63 -4.42 -52.22 8.36
N THR A 64 -3.09 -52.10 8.33
CA THR A 64 -2.16 -52.40 9.42
C THR A 64 -1.03 -51.37 9.46
N LEU A 65 -0.48 -51.08 10.65
CA LEU A 65 0.67 -50.18 10.82
C LEU A 65 1.74 -50.87 11.66
N THR A 66 2.89 -51.13 11.05
CA THR A 66 4.04 -51.73 11.74
C THR A 66 4.86 -50.66 12.45
N VAL A 67 5.23 -50.96 13.70
CA VAL A 67 5.92 -50.06 14.62
C VAL A 67 7.01 -50.83 15.38
N ALA A 68 7.91 -50.11 16.06
CA ALA A 68 8.97 -50.73 16.87
C ALA A 68 8.41 -51.56 18.06
N SER A 69 7.37 -51.05 18.74
CA SER A 69 6.65 -51.77 19.80
C SER A 69 5.27 -51.16 20.03
N THR A 70 4.28 -52.00 20.33
CA THR A 70 2.94 -51.56 20.76
C THR A 70 2.79 -51.56 22.28
N THR A 71 3.88 -51.82 23.03
CA THR A 71 3.86 -51.89 24.49
C THR A 71 3.34 -50.58 25.09
N GLY A 72 2.34 -50.69 25.97
CA GLY A 72 1.71 -49.54 26.63
C GLY A 72 0.61 -48.85 25.80
N TYR A 73 0.36 -49.27 24.56
CA TYR A 73 -0.85 -48.89 23.83
C TYR A 73 -2.01 -49.83 24.19
N PRO A 74 -3.26 -49.34 24.24
CA PRO A 74 -4.44 -50.18 24.40
C PRO A 74 -4.58 -51.25 23.31
N ALA A 75 -5.34 -52.32 23.58
CA ALA A 75 -5.60 -53.37 22.59
C ALA A 75 -6.39 -52.87 21.36
N ALA A 76 -7.21 -51.83 21.54
CA ALA A 76 -7.92 -51.11 20.49
C ALA A 76 -8.01 -49.63 20.88
N GLY A 77 -8.06 -48.73 19.90
CA GLY A 77 -8.08 -47.30 20.19
C GLY A 77 -7.96 -46.39 18.97
N THR A 78 -7.48 -45.17 19.19
CA THR A 78 -7.23 -44.20 18.14
C THR A 78 -5.84 -43.59 18.30
N LEU A 79 -5.16 -43.37 17.19
CA LEU A 79 -3.81 -42.86 17.07
C LEU A 79 -3.81 -41.55 16.27
N LEU A 80 -2.85 -40.67 16.54
CA LEU A 80 -2.47 -39.56 15.67
C LEU A 80 -1.07 -39.83 15.14
N VAL A 81 -0.96 -39.98 13.82
CA VAL A 81 0.30 -40.25 13.12
C VAL A 81 0.49 -39.19 12.05
N GLY A 82 1.50 -38.34 12.23
CA GLY A 82 1.62 -37.10 11.45
C GLY A 82 0.40 -36.21 11.66
N SER A 83 -0.34 -35.93 10.58
CA SER A 83 -1.59 -35.17 10.61
C SER A 83 -2.85 -36.03 10.46
N GLU A 84 -2.72 -37.35 10.44
CA GLU A 84 -3.85 -38.27 10.27
C GLU A 84 -4.27 -38.90 11.60
N VAL A 85 -5.57 -38.94 11.86
CA VAL A 85 -6.13 -39.70 12.97
C VAL A 85 -6.62 -41.07 12.47
N ILE A 86 -6.21 -42.14 13.13
CA ILE A 86 -6.41 -43.52 12.70
C ILE A 86 -6.99 -44.34 13.85
N SER A 87 -8.13 -44.99 13.66
CA SER A 87 -8.66 -45.96 14.63
C SER A 87 -8.10 -47.35 14.34
N TYR A 88 -7.90 -48.18 15.37
CA TYR A 88 -7.43 -49.57 15.25
C TYR A 88 -8.20 -50.48 16.20
N SER A 89 -8.36 -51.75 15.84
CA SER A 89 -9.17 -52.73 16.58
C SER A 89 -8.35 -53.84 17.24
N GLY A 90 -7.05 -53.92 16.99
CA GLY A 90 -6.17 -54.92 17.57
C GLY A 90 -4.71 -54.50 17.59
N THR A 91 -3.90 -55.20 18.39
CA THR A 91 -2.45 -55.07 18.43
C THR A 91 -1.79 -56.45 18.42
N THR A 92 -0.63 -56.54 17.78
CA THR A 92 0.41 -57.55 18.04
C THR A 92 1.58 -56.86 18.74
N ALA A 93 2.68 -57.55 19.04
CA ALA A 93 3.87 -56.94 19.66
C ALA A 93 4.44 -55.73 18.88
N THR A 94 4.28 -55.72 17.55
CA THR A 94 4.91 -54.73 16.64
C THR A 94 3.95 -54.16 15.59
N THR A 95 2.65 -54.41 15.69
CA THR A 95 1.70 -53.99 14.64
C THR A 95 0.36 -53.59 15.23
N PHE A 96 -0.16 -52.44 14.82
CA PHE A 96 -1.57 -52.09 14.98
C PHE A 96 -2.38 -52.68 13.82
N THR A 97 -3.46 -53.40 14.12
CA THR A 97 -4.26 -54.12 13.12
C THR A 97 -5.68 -53.59 13.02
N GLY A 98 -6.33 -53.82 11.88
CA GLY A 98 -7.72 -53.42 11.66
C GLY A 98 -7.89 -51.90 11.61
N LEU A 99 -6.97 -51.22 10.91
CA LEU A 99 -6.98 -49.77 10.82
C LEU A 99 -8.18 -49.25 10.05
N THR A 100 -8.82 -48.23 10.61
CA THR A 100 -9.75 -47.34 9.92
C THR A 100 -9.07 -45.98 9.78
N ARG A 101 -8.60 -45.69 8.57
CA ARG A 101 -7.95 -44.44 8.16
C ARG A 101 -8.95 -43.27 8.12
N ARG A 102 -8.46 -42.03 8.06
CA ARG A 102 -9.28 -40.80 7.93
C ARG A 102 -10.27 -40.55 9.06
N ALA A 103 -9.94 -40.95 10.28
CA ALA A 103 -10.84 -40.73 11.40
C ALA A 103 -11.02 -39.23 11.68
N TYR A 104 -12.21 -38.87 12.15
CA TYR A 104 -12.58 -37.54 12.66
C TYR A 104 -12.29 -36.35 11.73
N GLY A 105 -12.49 -36.55 10.42
CA GLY A 105 -12.37 -35.49 9.42
C GLY A 105 -10.95 -35.21 8.96
N THR A 106 -9.97 -36.02 9.39
CA THR A 106 -8.61 -35.98 8.83
C THR A 106 -8.53 -36.66 7.46
N THR A 107 -7.50 -36.34 6.69
CA THR A 107 -7.25 -36.93 5.37
C THR A 107 -6.21 -38.05 5.49
N ALA A 108 -6.41 -39.16 4.78
CA ALA A 108 -5.42 -40.23 4.79
C ALA A 108 -4.22 -39.85 3.94
N ALA A 109 -3.03 -39.97 4.52
CA ALA A 109 -1.78 -39.69 3.86
C ALA A 109 -0.84 -40.90 3.95
N ALA A 110 0.14 -40.97 3.06
CA ALA A 110 1.24 -41.91 3.27
C ALA A 110 1.98 -41.54 4.56
N ILE A 111 2.30 -42.53 5.38
CA ILE A 111 3.07 -42.37 6.61
C ILE A 111 4.53 -42.52 6.26
N THR A 112 5.34 -41.51 6.57
CA THR A 112 6.80 -41.58 6.43
C THR A 112 7.39 -42.40 7.57
N GLY A 113 8.37 -43.26 7.27
CA GLY A 113 9.09 -44.01 8.30
C GLY A 113 9.74 -43.08 9.33
N GLY A 114 9.65 -43.44 10.61
CA GLY A 114 10.12 -42.64 11.74
C GLY A 114 9.06 -41.70 12.34
N THR A 115 7.86 -41.60 11.74
CA THR A 115 6.80 -40.72 12.28
C THR A 115 6.32 -41.22 13.64
N THR A 116 6.31 -40.35 14.65
CA THR A 116 5.83 -40.69 16.00
C THR A 116 4.33 -41.04 15.99
N VAL A 117 3.98 -42.09 16.72
CA VAL A 117 2.61 -42.58 16.87
C VAL A 117 2.05 -42.10 18.20
N ASN A 118 1.23 -41.06 18.19
CA ASN A 118 0.62 -40.51 19.40
C ASN A 118 -0.71 -41.21 19.70
N ILE A 119 -1.06 -41.36 20.98
CA ILE A 119 -2.45 -41.71 21.34
C ILE A 119 -3.37 -40.53 21.07
N TYR A 120 -4.60 -40.83 20.67
CA TYR A 120 -5.63 -39.84 20.39
C TYR A 120 -6.82 -40.04 21.33
N ILE A 121 -6.97 -39.12 22.29
CA ILE A 121 -8.07 -39.19 23.26
C ILE A 121 -9.18 -38.26 22.79
N LEU A 122 -10.24 -38.85 22.26
CA LEU A 122 -11.47 -38.17 21.93
C LEU A 122 -12.32 -37.98 23.20
N LEU A 123 -12.49 -36.73 23.64
CA LEU A 123 -13.31 -36.43 24.83
C LEU A 123 -14.78 -36.16 24.48
N SER A 124 -15.03 -35.56 23.32
CA SER A 124 -16.39 -35.31 22.83
C SER A 124 -16.42 -35.18 21.32
N ARG A 125 -17.45 -35.76 20.68
CA ARG A 125 -17.65 -35.74 19.23
C ARG A 125 -19.02 -35.18 18.89
N SER A 126 -19.09 -34.41 17.82
CA SER A 126 -20.35 -34.02 17.23
C SER A 126 -21.00 -35.22 16.51
N THR A 127 -22.31 -35.36 16.60
CA THR A 127 -23.05 -36.36 15.80
C THR A 127 -23.25 -35.90 14.35
N THR A 128 -23.04 -34.61 14.07
CA THR A 128 -23.30 -33.99 12.77
C THR A 128 -22.03 -33.55 12.04
N THR A 129 -20.92 -33.38 12.76
CA THR A 129 -19.63 -33.02 12.16
C THR A 129 -18.60 -34.10 12.46
N SER A 130 -17.69 -34.33 11.51
CA SER A 130 -16.60 -35.29 11.67
C SER A 130 -15.51 -34.77 12.60
N THR A 131 -15.37 -33.45 12.73
CA THR A 131 -14.41 -32.83 13.65
C THR A 131 -14.79 -33.05 15.12
N PRO A 132 -13.83 -33.37 15.99
CA PRO A 132 -14.05 -33.55 17.41
C PRO A 132 -14.29 -32.19 18.08
N LYS A 133 -15.10 -32.19 19.14
CA LYS A 133 -15.33 -30.98 19.96
C LYS A 133 -14.15 -30.71 20.88
N MET A 134 -13.57 -31.76 21.47
CA MET A 134 -12.36 -31.66 22.29
C MET A 134 -11.51 -32.92 22.15
N VAL A 135 -10.19 -32.73 22.03
CA VAL A 135 -9.18 -33.78 21.95
C VAL A 135 -8.02 -33.50 22.90
N VAL A 136 -7.44 -34.56 23.46
CA VAL A 136 -6.09 -34.53 24.04
C VAL A 136 -5.23 -35.54 23.28
N THR A 137 -4.09 -35.07 22.80
CA THR A 137 -3.15 -35.91 22.04
C THR A 137 -2.07 -36.47 22.97
N GLY A 138 -1.41 -37.56 22.56
CA GLY A 138 -0.32 -38.20 23.29
C GLY A 138 0.90 -37.30 23.49
N SER A 139 1.02 -36.19 22.74
CA SER A 139 2.04 -35.15 22.94
C SER A 139 1.65 -34.12 24.00
N GLY A 140 0.47 -34.24 24.62
CA GLY A 140 -0.05 -33.32 25.64
C GLY A 140 -0.81 -32.11 25.09
N ASN A 141 -0.95 -31.98 23.77
CA ASN A 141 -1.70 -30.88 23.18
C ASN A 141 -3.22 -31.10 23.35
N VAL A 142 -3.91 -30.05 23.75
CA VAL A 142 -5.37 -29.98 23.86
C VAL A 142 -5.93 -29.19 22.69
N GLY A 143 -6.83 -29.81 21.93
CA GLY A 143 -7.55 -29.17 20.82
C GLY A 143 -9.04 -29.01 21.16
N ILE A 144 -9.62 -27.84 20.89
CA ILE A 144 -11.07 -27.60 20.94
C ILE A 144 -11.53 -27.20 19.54
N GLY A 145 -12.46 -27.95 18.96
CA GLY A 145 -12.92 -27.76 17.57
C GLY A 145 -11.89 -28.11 16.49
N THR A 146 -10.71 -28.63 16.87
CA THR A 146 -9.65 -29.07 15.95
C THR A 146 -9.22 -30.51 16.29
N ALA A 147 -8.96 -31.32 15.27
CA ALA A 147 -8.50 -32.70 15.43
C ALA A 147 -6.98 -32.78 15.65
N THR A 148 -6.20 -31.85 15.11
CA THR A 148 -4.74 -31.91 15.10
C THR A 148 -4.13 -30.62 15.66
N PRO A 149 -4.20 -30.41 16.99
CA PRO A 149 -3.68 -29.19 17.60
C PRO A 149 -2.15 -29.07 17.44
N VAL A 150 -1.69 -27.96 16.87
CA VAL A 150 -0.26 -27.68 16.62
C VAL A 150 0.41 -26.92 17.78
N ALA A 151 -0.36 -26.56 18.81
CA ALA A 151 0.10 -25.90 20.02
C ALA A 151 -0.45 -26.64 21.27
N PRO A 152 0.17 -26.47 22.46
CA PRO A 152 -0.29 -27.10 23.70
C PRO A 152 -1.78 -26.88 24.01
N LEU A 153 -2.31 -25.70 23.67
CA LEU A 153 -3.75 -25.43 23.64
C LEU A 153 -4.08 -24.73 22.32
N GLN A 154 -4.98 -25.30 21.53
CA GLN A 154 -5.50 -24.69 20.32
C GLN A 154 -7.03 -24.74 20.30
N VAL A 155 -7.65 -23.59 20.07
CA VAL A 155 -9.11 -23.46 19.92
C VAL A 155 -9.40 -22.99 18.50
N ALA A 156 -10.18 -23.76 17.74
CA ALA A 156 -10.69 -23.36 16.45
C ALA A 156 -12.01 -22.58 16.64
N GLY A 157 -11.89 -21.31 17.03
CA GLY A 157 -12.98 -20.42 17.39
C GLY A 157 -12.56 -19.41 18.46
N GLU A 158 -13.50 -18.61 18.95
CA GLU A 158 -13.26 -17.64 20.01
C GLU A 158 -13.13 -18.31 21.38
N VAL A 159 -12.29 -17.73 22.24
CA VAL A 159 -12.23 -18.06 23.66
C VAL A 159 -12.88 -16.93 24.45
N VAL A 160 -13.96 -17.24 25.17
CA VAL A 160 -14.52 -16.33 26.16
C VAL A 160 -13.68 -16.43 27.43
N VAL A 161 -12.92 -15.37 27.72
CA VAL A 161 -12.06 -15.31 28.91
C VAL A 161 -12.83 -14.67 30.06
N GLY A 162 -12.91 -15.35 31.20
CA GLY A 162 -13.59 -14.82 32.39
C GLY A 162 -12.73 -13.88 33.24
N ASN A 163 -13.33 -13.41 34.33
CA ASN A 163 -12.64 -12.75 35.44
C ASN A 163 -12.97 -13.51 36.72
N THR A 164 -11.97 -14.13 37.33
CA THR A 164 -12.10 -14.66 38.69
C THR A 164 -11.48 -13.65 39.65
N SER A 165 -11.93 -13.56 40.90
CA SER A 165 -11.36 -12.63 41.91
C SER A 165 -9.93 -13.01 42.35
N ILE A 166 -9.18 -13.71 41.51
CA ILE A 166 -7.81 -14.14 41.76
C ILE A 166 -6.87 -12.93 41.76
N SER A 167 -6.03 -12.84 42.79
CA SER A 167 -4.99 -11.80 42.86
C SER A 167 -3.87 -12.10 41.87
N CYS A 168 -3.31 -11.05 41.28
CA CYS A 168 -2.08 -11.18 40.52
C CYS A 168 -0.89 -11.23 41.48
N THR A 169 -0.22 -12.38 41.53
CA THR A 169 0.95 -12.66 42.37
C THR A 169 1.95 -13.50 41.59
N ALA A 170 3.14 -13.74 42.15
CA ALA A 170 4.15 -14.57 41.49
C ALA A 170 3.63 -15.98 41.14
N THR A 171 2.63 -16.51 41.85
CA THR A 171 2.02 -17.83 41.58
C THR A 171 1.01 -17.81 40.43
N THR A 172 0.42 -16.65 40.13
CA THR A 172 -0.59 -16.47 39.08
C THR A 172 -0.05 -15.68 37.87
N LYS A 173 1.26 -15.44 37.84
CA LYS A 173 1.97 -14.82 36.72
C LYS A 173 1.65 -15.55 35.42
N GLY A 174 1.30 -14.78 34.38
CA GLY A 174 0.90 -15.28 33.07
C GLY A 174 -0.60 -15.57 32.92
N ALA A 175 -1.39 -15.49 34.01
CA ALA A 175 -2.84 -15.58 33.90
C ALA A 175 -3.39 -14.48 32.98
N ILE A 176 -4.39 -14.83 32.16
CA ILE A 176 -5.11 -13.92 31.26
C ILE A 176 -6.54 -13.79 31.79
N ARG A 177 -7.08 -12.57 31.81
CA ARG A 177 -8.47 -12.30 32.20
C ARG A 177 -9.11 -11.22 31.35
N TYR A 178 -10.45 -11.19 31.32
CA TYR A 178 -11.21 -10.05 30.80
C TYR A 178 -11.67 -9.16 31.96
N ASN A 179 -11.21 -7.92 32.03
CA ASN A 179 -11.62 -6.99 33.08
C ASN A 179 -12.99 -6.35 32.74
N ASN A 180 -14.04 -6.77 33.43
CA ASN A 180 -15.41 -6.29 33.21
C ASN A 180 -15.62 -4.79 33.48
N THR A 181 -14.80 -4.17 34.33
CA THR A 181 -14.94 -2.74 34.65
C THR A 181 -14.34 -1.89 33.53
N SER A 182 -13.16 -2.27 33.05
CA SER A 182 -12.43 -1.52 32.01
C SER A 182 -12.71 -2.02 30.58
N SER A 183 -13.44 -3.13 30.43
CA SER A 183 -13.77 -3.78 29.14
C SER A 183 -12.56 -4.11 28.27
N VAL A 184 -11.53 -4.69 28.88
CA VAL A 184 -10.21 -4.94 28.27
C VAL A 184 -9.66 -6.29 28.70
N LEU A 185 -8.84 -6.89 27.83
CA LEU A 185 -8.06 -8.08 28.16
C LEU A 185 -6.80 -7.66 28.94
N GLU A 186 -6.50 -8.39 30.02
CA GLU A 186 -5.34 -8.14 30.87
C GLU A 186 -4.55 -9.44 31.12
N PHE A 187 -3.26 -9.30 31.41
CA PHE A 187 -2.44 -10.40 31.94
C PHE A 187 -1.79 -10.04 33.29
N CYS A 188 -1.55 -11.05 34.10
CA CYS A 188 -0.82 -10.90 35.36
C CYS A 188 0.70 -10.97 35.14
N ASN A 189 1.44 -9.94 35.54
CA ASN A 189 2.91 -9.94 35.44
C ASN A 189 3.62 -10.52 36.67
N GLY A 190 2.86 -10.93 37.70
CA GLY A 190 3.36 -11.43 38.98
C GLY A 190 3.17 -10.49 40.17
N THR A 191 2.82 -9.22 39.92
CA THR A 191 2.55 -8.22 40.97
C THR A 191 1.33 -7.35 40.67
N ALA A 192 0.99 -7.18 39.39
CA ALA A 192 -0.16 -6.40 38.94
C ALA A 192 -0.78 -6.95 37.65
N TRP A 193 -2.06 -6.62 37.46
CA TRP A 193 -2.77 -6.83 36.20
C TRP A 193 -2.42 -5.73 35.22
N ASN A 194 -2.02 -6.11 34.00
CA ASN A 194 -1.58 -5.20 32.96
C ASN A 194 -2.45 -5.37 31.72
N LEU A 195 -2.79 -4.25 31.09
CA LEU A 195 -3.54 -4.22 29.83
C LEU A 195 -2.77 -4.93 28.73
N ILE A 196 -3.45 -5.77 27.95
CA ILE A 196 -2.96 -6.24 26.66
C ILE A 196 -3.51 -5.28 25.61
N GLN A 197 -2.72 -4.25 25.28
CA GLN A 197 -3.06 -3.27 24.25
C GLN A 197 -1.90 -3.09 23.28
N ALA A 198 -2.21 -2.69 22.04
CA ALA A 198 -1.18 -2.16 21.14
C ALA A 198 -0.57 -0.91 21.79
N ALA A 199 0.75 -0.74 21.67
CA ALA A 199 1.43 0.45 22.20
C ALA A 199 0.75 1.73 21.67
N ALA A 200 0.50 2.71 22.55
CA ALA A 200 -0.07 3.98 22.15
C ALA A 200 0.86 4.66 21.13
N CYS A 201 0.29 5.11 20.01
CA CYS A 201 1.01 5.79 18.95
C CYS A 201 1.18 7.27 19.34
N THR A 202 2.26 7.59 20.04
CA THR A 202 2.47 8.95 20.57
C THR A 202 3.20 9.86 19.58
N ASP A 203 3.86 9.28 18.57
CA ASP A 203 4.42 10.03 17.44
C ASP A 203 4.04 9.39 16.10
N PRO A 204 2.91 9.80 15.51
CA PRO A 204 2.49 9.35 14.18
C PRO A 204 3.13 10.16 13.05
N THR A 205 3.96 11.17 13.34
CA THR A 205 4.50 12.06 12.32
C THR A 205 5.90 11.60 11.94
N PRO A 206 6.11 11.08 10.72
CA PRO A 206 7.46 10.77 10.28
C PRO A 206 8.29 12.04 10.15
N ASN A 207 9.60 11.90 10.31
CA ASN A 207 10.57 12.87 9.82
C ASN A 207 10.35 13.10 8.31
N VAL A 208 10.84 14.22 7.80
CA VAL A 208 10.65 14.63 6.40
C VAL A 208 10.95 13.46 5.45
N ILE A 209 9.91 13.06 4.71
CA ILE A 209 10.00 12.12 3.60
C ILE A 209 10.01 12.96 2.32
N SER A 210 11.02 12.78 1.48
CA SER A 210 11.12 13.47 0.20
C SER A 210 11.50 12.49 -0.89
N PHE A 211 10.97 12.76 -2.08
CA PHE A 211 11.29 12.05 -3.31
C PHE A 211 11.89 13.06 -4.29
N ALA A 212 12.91 12.67 -5.04
CA ALA A 212 13.44 13.51 -6.09
C ALA A 212 12.44 13.54 -7.26
N ASP A 213 12.08 14.74 -7.71
CA ASP A 213 11.16 14.91 -8.83
C ASP A 213 11.80 14.42 -10.14
N GLU A 214 10.99 13.81 -11.00
CA GLU A 214 11.41 13.36 -12.32
C GLU A 214 11.17 14.47 -13.36
N ALA A 215 12.24 14.92 -14.00
CA ALA A 215 12.19 15.89 -15.08
C ALA A 215 12.34 15.21 -16.45
N ASN A 216 11.69 15.77 -17.47
CA ASN A 216 11.78 15.31 -18.87
C ASN A 216 11.33 13.85 -19.07
N ALA A 217 10.29 13.43 -18.37
CA ALA A 217 9.70 12.10 -18.49
C ALA A 217 9.14 11.83 -19.89
N THR A 218 9.27 10.61 -20.40
CA THR A 218 8.63 10.19 -21.64
C THR A 218 7.13 10.09 -21.42
N ALA A 219 6.35 10.60 -22.39
CA ALA A 219 4.89 10.58 -22.29
C ALA A 219 4.33 9.16 -22.12
N SER A 220 3.22 9.04 -21.37
CA SER A 220 2.54 7.76 -21.09
C SER A 220 3.44 6.66 -20.50
N THR A 221 4.56 7.01 -19.87
CA THR A 221 5.51 6.05 -19.29
C THR A 221 5.38 6.00 -17.78
N LEU A 222 5.48 4.79 -17.20
CA LEU A 222 5.45 4.59 -15.75
C LEU A 222 6.82 4.91 -15.15
N TYR A 223 6.86 5.88 -14.25
CA TYR A 223 8.07 6.25 -13.50
C TYR A 223 7.96 5.73 -12.07
N THR A 224 9.09 5.33 -11.51
CA THR A 224 9.19 4.85 -10.12
C THR A 224 10.27 5.65 -9.41
N ALA A 225 9.90 6.31 -8.31
CA ALA A 225 10.83 7.09 -7.50
C ALA A 225 11.88 6.20 -6.83
N ALA A 226 12.99 6.82 -6.39
CA ALA A 226 13.89 6.20 -5.43
C ALA A 226 13.14 5.88 -4.12
N THR A 227 13.59 4.85 -3.40
CA THR A 227 13.03 4.51 -2.08
C THR A 227 13.35 5.60 -1.06
N ALA A 228 12.38 5.96 -0.23
CA ALA A 228 12.58 6.82 0.93
C ALA A 228 12.43 6.00 2.23
N GLN A 229 13.32 6.20 3.20
CA GLN A 229 13.19 5.55 4.51
C GLN A 229 12.23 6.33 5.40
N VAL A 230 11.29 5.65 6.04
CA VAL A 230 10.42 6.23 7.06
C VAL A 230 11.11 6.17 8.41
N THR A 231 11.35 7.34 9.01
CA THR A 231 11.95 7.46 10.35
C THR A 231 11.13 8.40 11.23
N GLY A 232 11.33 8.35 12.56
CA GLY A 232 10.72 9.29 13.52
C GLY A 232 9.41 8.81 14.14
N ILE A 233 8.68 7.89 13.49
CA ILE A 233 7.48 7.29 14.07
C ILE A 233 7.82 6.24 15.14
N ASN A 234 6.96 6.08 16.14
CA ASN A 234 7.15 5.08 17.21
C ASN A 234 6.10 3.95 17.22
N CYS A 235 5.29 3.89 16.17
CA CYS A 235 4.13 3.01 16.02
C CYS A 235 3.93 2.65 14.56
N SER A 236 3.06 1.69 14.30
CA SER A 236 2.55 1.42 12.95
C SER A 236 1.55 2.52 12.57
N VAL A 237 1.78 3.18 11.43
CA VAL A 237 0.95 4.29 10.94
C VAL A 237 0.37 3.97 9.55
N PRO A 238 -0.79 4.52 9.18
CA PRO A 238 -1.38 4.30 7.87
C PRO A 238 -0.58 4.99 6.77
N VAL A 239 -0.58 4.41 5.57
CA VAL A 239 -0.08 5.00 4.34
C VAL A 239 -1.20 5.10 3.32
N THR A 240 -1.35 6.27 2.70
CA THR A 240 -2.26 6.48 1.56
C THR A 240 -1.56 7.24 0.45
N ILE A 241 -2.06 7.07 -0.77
CA ILE A 241 -1.56 7.78 -1.95
C ILE A 241 -2.75 8.30 -2.77
N SER A 242 -2.59 9.49 -3.34
CA SER A 242 -3.56 10.10 -4.25
C SER A 242 -2.85 10.97 -5.29
N GLY A 243 -3.54 11.37 -6.35
CA GLY A 243 -2.97 12.24 -7.38
C GLY A 243 -3.25 11.77 -8.80
N GLN A 244 -2.47 12.29 -9.74
CA GLN A 244 -2.60 12.04 -11.19
C GLN A 244 -1.71 10.87 -11.64
N GLY A 245 -1.98 10.31 -12.81
CA GLY A 245 -1.17 9.21 -13.37
C GLY A 245 -1.37 7.87 -12.66
N SER A 246 -2.52 7.66 -12.00
CA SER A 246 -2.86 6.44 -11.25
C SER A 246 -1.76 6.00 -10.27
N PRO A 247 -1.43 6.85 -9.28
CA PRO A 247 -0.26 6.65 -8.45
C PRO A 247 -0.43 5.45 -7.51
N GLN A 248 0.67 4.75 -7.26
CA GLN A 248 0.75 3.59 -6.38
C GLN A 248 2.00 3.69 -5.50
N TYR A 249 1.97 3.01 -4.36
CA TYR A 249 3.14 2.84 -3.49
C TYR A 249 3.37 1.37 -3.16
N GLN A 250 4.59 1.05 -2.73
CA GLN A 250 4.94 -0.22 -2.11
C GLN A 250 5.81 0.01 -0.87
N ILE A 251 5.86 -0.97 0.02
CA ILE A 251 6.64 -0.94 1.26
C ILE A 251 7.63 -2.10 1.25
N CYS A 252 8.88 -1.82 1.62
CA CYS A 252 9.97 -2.78 1.61
C CYS A 252 10.74 -2.75 2.94
N SER A 253 11.39 -3.87 3.27
CA SER A 253 12.26 -3.96 4.44
C SER A 253 13.69 -3.44 4.21
N ASP A 254 14.07 -3.22 2.95
CA ASP A 254 15.42 -2.77 2.55
C ASP A 254 15.36 -1.60 1.57
N SER A 255 16.47 -0.85 1.50
CA SER A 255 16.63 0.33 0.64
C SER A 255 16.68 0.03 -0.85
N GLY A 256 16.88 -1.22 -1.26
CA GLY A 256 16.82 -1.63 -2.66
C GLY A 256 15.43 -2.09 -3.08
N CYS A 257 14.46 -2.14 -2.16
CA CYS A 257 13.16 -2.77 -2.35
C CYS A 257 13.23 -4.23 -2.85
N SER A 258 14.30 -4.97 -2.52
CA SER A 258 14.44 -6.37 -2.92
C SER A 258 13.53 -7.31 -2.13
N SER A 259 13.20 -6.94 -0.89
CA SER A 259 12.30 -7.64 0.01
C SER A 259 11.04 -6.80 0.25
N VAL A 260 9.99 -7.13 -0.49
CA VAL A 260 8.70 -6.41 -0.48
C VAL A 260 7.81 -6.91 0.66
N ILE A 261 7.36 -5.99 1.50
CA ILE A 261 6.39 -6.22 2.59
C ILE A 261 4.96 -6.01 2.08
N GLN A 262 4.76 -4.93 1.34
CA GLN A 262 3.49 -4.57 0.69
C GLN A 262 3.79 -4.30 -0.78
N GLY A 263 3.22 -5.10 -1.69
CA GLY A 263 3.33 -4.86 -3.13
C GLY A 263 2.56 -3.62 -3.58
N TRP A 264 2.83 -3.19 -4.82
CA TRP A 264 2.21 -2.01 -5.44
C TRP A 264 0.70 -1.94 -5.22
N THR A 265 0.24 -0.89 -4.55
CA THR A 265 -1.16 -0.67 -4.21
C THR A 265 -1.50 0.82 -4.20
N SER A 266 -2.76 1.14 -4.42
CA SER A 266 -3.34 2.47 -4.15
C SER A 266 -4.27 2.45 -2.93
N SER A 267 -4.52 1.27 -2.36
CA SER A 267 -5.35 1.10 -1.16
C SER A 267 -4.54 1.41 0.11
N PRO A 268 -5.18 1.81 1.22
CA PRO A 268 -4.50 2.02 2.49
C PRO A 268 -3.77 0.76 2.99
N SER A 269 -2.58 0.95 3.55
CA SER A 269 -1.78 -0.07 4.23
C SER A 269 -1.10 0.56 5.44
N SER A 270 -0.22 -0.15 6.14
CA SER A 270 0.49 0.37 7.31
C SER A 270 2.00 0.16 7.22
N ILE A 271 2.74 1.14 7.72
CA ILE A 271 4.20 1.16 7.75
C ILE A 271 4.72 1.38 9.17
N THR A 272 5.86 0.81 9.50
CA THR A 272 6.56 0.98 10.78
C THR A 272 7.91 1.67 10.60
N ASN A 273 8.47 2.16 11.71
CA ASN A 273 9.76 2.85 11.74
C ASN A 273 10.87 2.02 11.08
N ASN A 274 11.73 2.67 10.30
CA ASN A 274 12.85 2.11 9.54
C ASN A 274 12.49 1.26 8.31
N GLN A 275 11.22 1.15 7.94
CA GLN A 275 10.82 0.59 6.64
C GLN A 275 11.02 1.60 5.51
N TYR A 276 11.06 1.11 4.27
CA TYR A 276 11.24 1.93 3.07
C TYR A 276 9.95 1.98 2.27
N ILE A 277 9.61 3.16 1.75
CA ILE A 277 8.48 3.38 0.86
C ILE A 277 9.00 3.75 -0.53
N GLN A 278 8.38 3.21 -1.57
CA GLN A 278 8.62 3.56 -2.95
C GLN A 278 7.31 3.93 -3.63
N THR A 279 7.34 4.89 -4.53
CA THR A 279 6.16 5.46 -5.17
C THR A 279 6.32 5.44 -6.69
N ARG A 280 5.21 5.32 -7.41
CA ARG A 280 5.21 5.33 -8.87
C ARG A 280 3.94 5.96 -9.43
N LEU A 281 4.05 6.56 -10.61
CA LEU A 281 2.93 7.14 -11.35
C LEU A 281 3.25 7.16 -12.85
N THR A 282 2.21 7.18 -13.68
CA THR A 282 2.34 7.25 -15.15
C THR A 282 2.37 8.71 -15.59
N ALA A 283 3.39 9.10 -16.34
CA ALA A 283 3.56 10.44 -16.89
C ALA A 283 2.39 10.84 -17.82
N ASP A 284 2.21 12.14 -18.03
CA ASP A 284 1.18 12.71 -18.90
C ASP A 284 1.27 12.16 -20.33
N SER A 285 0.14 12.04 -21.00
CA SER A 285 0.07 11.48 -22.35
C SER A 285 0.34 12.52 -23.44
N VAL A 286 0.27 13.81 -23.14
CA VAL A 286 0.37 14.91 -24.11
C VAL A 286 1.75 15.58 -24.08
N GLY A 287 2.43 15.59 -22.93
CA GLY A 287 3.74 16.21 -22.74
C GLY A 287 3.63 17.62 -22.18
N GLY A 288 4.65 18.03 -21.42
CA GLY A 288 4.73 19.37 -20.81
C GLY A 288 3.85 19.59 -19.57
N SER A 289 3.01 18.60 -19.19
CA SER A 289 2.30 18.60 -17.92
C SER A 289 3.13 17.96 -16.80
N ASN A 290 2.90 18.43 -15.58
CA ASN A 290 3.44 17.84 -14.35
C ASN A 290 2.34 17.03 -13.64
N PHE A 291 2.51 15.73 -13.52
CA PHE A 291 1.62 14.88 -12.72
C PHE A 291 2.22 14.66 -11.34
N GLN A 292 1.39 14.82 -10.31
CA GLN A 292 1.82 14.70 -8.92
C GLN A 292 1.15 13.53 -8.22
N ALA A 293 1.92 12.84 -7.37
CA ALA A 293 1.43 11.92 -6.36
C ALA A 293 1.65 12.52 -4.97
N THR A 294 0.59 12.58 -4.18
CA THR A 294 0.63 12.95 -2.76
C THR A 294 0.58 11.68 -1.91
N ILE A 295 1.63 11.47 -1.14
CA ILE A 295 1.78 10.35 -0.21
C ILE A 295 1.59 10.87 1.20
N ILE A 296 0.71 10.22 1.95
CA ILE A 296 0.50 10.50 3.38
C ILE A 296 0.98 9.29 4.17
N VAL A 297 1.83 9.52 5.16
CA VAL A 297 2.35 8.51 6.09
C VAL A 297 2.07 9.00 7.50
N GLY A 298 1.13 8.35 8.19
CA GLY A 298 0.60 8.83 9.46
C GLY A 298 0.02 10.23 9.32
N SER A 299 0.60 11.20 10.02
CA SER A 299 0.25 12.63 9.92
C SER A 299 1.17 13.43 9.00
N GLY A 300 2.22 12.82 8.44
CA GLY A 300 3.13 13.46 7.48
C GLY A 300 2.65 13.34 6.04
N ALA A 301 2.95 14.34 5.21
CA ALA A 301 2.65 14.34 3.78
C ALA A 301 3.90 14.66 2.96
N SER A 302 4.03 14.03 1.80
CA SER A 302 5.08 14.27 0.81
C SER A 302 4.46 14.28 -0.58
N VAL A 303 5.02 15.10 -1.47
CA VAL A 303 4.58 15.22 -2.86
C VAL A 303 5.74 14.82 -3.75
N TRP A 304 5.45 14.00 -4.75
CA TRP A 304 6.40 13.61 -5.79
C TRP A 304 5.85 13.97 -7.16
N SER A 305 6.66 14.63 -7.97
CA SER A 305 6.28 15.17 -9.28
C SER A 305 6.98 14.42 -10.43
N VAL A 306 6.24 14.17 -11.52
CA VAL A 306 6.78 13.68 -12.79
C VAL A 306 6.38 14.66 -13.89
N THR A 307 7.37 15.39 -14.39
CA THR A 307 7.21 16.38 -15.47
C THR A 307 7.53 15.74 -16.81
N THR A 308 6.54 15.66 -17.69
CA THR A 308 6.69 15.01 -19.00
C THR A 308 7.43 15.93 -19.97
N ALA A 309 8.44 15.40 -20.67
CA ALA A 309 9.13 16.05 -21.77
C ALA A 309 8.13 16.54 -22.82
N GLY A 310 8.46 17.65 -23.49
CA GLY A 310 7.61 18.21 -24.53
C GLY A 310 7.47 17.28 -25.76
N GLY A 311 6.33 17.37 -26.44
CA GLY A 311 6.04 16.67 -27.68
C GLY A 311 6.85 17.17 -28.88
N ASP A 312 6.78 16.41 -29.98
CA ASP A 312 7.45 16.73 -31.24
C ASP A 312 6.73 17.87 -31.99
N CYS A 313 7.37 19.03 -32.00
CA CYS A 313 6.88 20.21 -32.71
C CYS A 313 7.33 20.30 -34.18
N THR A 314 8.08 19.32 -34.70
CA THR A 314 8.57 19.30 -36.08
C THR A 314 7.50 18.88 -37.09
N LEU A 315 6.45 18.18 -36.65
CA LEU A 315 5.32 17.75 -37.48
C LEU A 315 4.18 18.77 -37.53
N SER A 316 2.93 18.36 -37.39
CA SER A 316 1.76 19.26 -37.27
C SER A 316 1.23 19.23 -35.84
N PRO A 317 1.93 19.84 -34.86
CA PRO A 317 1.48 19.86 -33.48
C PRO A 317 0.13 20.58 -33.34
N THR A 318 -0.66 20.20 -32.34
CA THR A 318 -1.86 20.95 -31.96
C THR A 318 -1.44 22.17 -31.13
N PRO A 319 -2.09 23.34 -31.28
CA PRO A 319 -1.80 24.50 -30.43
C PRO A 319 -1.87 24.12 -28.94
N GLY A 320 -0.90 24.58 -28.16
CA GLY A 320 -0.68 24.17 -26.77
C GLY A 320 0.32 23.03 -26.56
N THR A 321 0.79 22.38 -27.63
CA THR A 321 1.87 21.39 -27.53
C THR A 321 3.12 22.06 -27.01
N VAL A 322 3.62 21.59 -25.86
CA VAL A 322 4.94 21.96 -25.35
C VAL A 322 5.99 21.21 -26.15
N CYS A 323 6.96 21.88 -26.72
CA CYS A 323 8.03 21.30 -27.51
C CYS A 323 9.15 20.74 -26.62
N ALA A 324 9.97 19.84 -27.17
CA ALA A 324 11.12 19.28 -26.47
C ALA A 324 12.11 20.35 -25.93
N ASP A 325 12.19 21.51 -26.57
CA ASP A 325 13.01 22.64 -26.11
C ASP A 325 12.34 23.48 -25.01
N GLY A 326 11.09 23.20 -24.64
CA GLY A 326 10.34 23.91 -23.60
C GLY A 326 9.40 24.99 -24.12
N THR A 327 9.52 25.40 -25.39
CA THR A 327 8.61 26.35 -26.04
C THR A 327 7.21 25.78 -26.23
N ILE A 328 6.19 26.63 -26.43
CA ILE A 328 4.81 26.17 -26.67
C ILE A 328 4.40 26.51 -28.09
N TYR A 329 3.94 25.52 -28.85
CA TYR A 329 3.37 25.77 -30.17
C TYR A 329 2.07 26.56 -30.06
N ALA A 330 2.05 27.75 -30.65
CA ALA A 330 0.93 28.69 -30.57
C ALA A 330 -0.07 28.53 -31.73
N GLY A 331 0.39 28.01 -32.88
CA GLY A 331 -0.35 27.97 -34.13
C GLY A 331 0.52 28.44 -35.31
N LEU A 332 -0.10 28.69 -36.46
CA LEU A 332 0.60 29.26 -37.61
C LEU A 332 0.57 30.79 -37.53
N SER A 333 1.73 31.44 -37.67
CA SER A 333 1.82 32.90 -37.84
C SER A 333 1.16 33.29 -39.16
N PRO A 334 0.32 34.34 -39.18
CA PRO A 334 -0.20 34.92 -40.41
C PRO A 334 0.91 35.48 -41.34
N ASP A 335 2.11 35.72 -40.82
CA ASP A 335 3.28 36.08 -41.61
C ASP A 335 3.93 34.82 -42.20
N GLY A 336 3.53 34.48 -43.42
CA GLY A 336 4.12 33.37 -44.19
C GLY A 336 3.57 31.98 -43.85
N ASN A 337 2.54 31.88 -42.99
CA ASN A 337 1.90 30.63 -42.59
C ASN A 337 2.88 29.61 -41.99
N VAL A 338 3.88 30.10 -41.26
CA VAL A 338 4.91 29.30 -40.58
C VAL A 338 4.54 29.05 -39.12
N LYS A 339 5.09 28.01 -38.51
CA LYS A 339 4.84 27.71 -37.11
C LYS A 339 5.29 28.87 -36.23
N MET A 340 4.45 29.21 -35.26
CA MET A 340 4.74 30.19 -34.25
C MET A 340 4.74 29.50 -32.89
N PHE A 341 5.71 29.88 -32.06
CA PHE A 341 5.89 29.38 -30.71
C PHE A 341 5.85 30.54 -29.74
N THR A 342 5.51 30.26 -28.48
CA THR A 342 5.45 31.27 -27.42
C THR A 342 6.15 30.78 -26.16
N THR A 343 6.55 31.74 -25.32
CA THR A 343 7.06 31.46 -23.97
C THR A 343 5.97 30.85 -23.10
N ARG A 344 6.37 30.09 -22.08
CA ARG A 344 5.41 29.42 -21.18
C ARG A 344 4.74 30.38 -20.20
N CYS A 345 5.43 31.45 -19.84
CA CYS A 345 4.97 32.46 -18.90
C CYS A 345 4.99 33.87 -19.50
N ASP A 346 4.19 34.77 -18.91
CA ASP A 346 4.20 36.19 -19.26
C ASP A 346 5.50 36.84 -18.77
N ALA A 347 5.84 38.00 -19.33
CA ALA A 347 6.96 38.80 -18.87
C ALA A 347 6.95 38.97 -17.34
N GLY A 348 8.11 38.80 -16.70
CA GLY A 348 8.28 38.88 -15.24
C GLY A 348 8.08 37.57 -14.48
N GLN A 349 7.59 36.51 -15.14
CA GLN A 349 7.40 35.19 -14.52
C GLN A 349 8.39 34.15 -15.04
N THR A 350 8.61 33.11 -14.24
CA THR A 350 9.46 31.97 -14.60
C THR A 350 8.74 30.64 -14.34
N TRP A 351 9.01 29.66 -15.20
CA TRP A 351 8.46 28.31 -15.04
C TRP A 351 9.27 27.51 -14.02
N ASN A 352 8.62 27.01 -12.98
CA ASN A 352 9.28 26.21 -11.93
C ASN A 352 9.17 24.68 -12.13
N GLY A 353 8.65 24.22 -13.26
CA GLY A 353 8.31 22.81 -13.50
C GLY A 353 6.80 22.52 -13.46
N SER A 354 6.01 23.34 -12.76
CA SER A 354 4.57 23.10 -12.57
C SER A 354 3.67 24.32 -12.82
N SER A 355 4.14 25.53 -12.56
CA SER A 355 3.38 26.76 -12.76
C SER A 355 4.30 27.94 -13.09
N CYS A 356 3.71 29.01 -13.64
CA CYS A 356 4.39 30.29 -13.75
C CYS A 356 4.44 30.95 -12.38
N THR A 357 5.65 31.13 -11.87
CA THR A 357 5.94 31.74 -10.57
C THR A 357 6.55 33.13 -10.74
N GLY A 358 6.51 33.93 -9.67
CA GLY A 358 6.86 35.35 -9.74
C GLY A 358 5.68 36.24 -10.14
N SER A 359 5.94 37.55 -10.18
CA SER A 359 4.94 38.56 -10.50
C SER A 359 4.96 38.89 -11.98
N ARG A 360 3.79 38.92 -12.62
CA ARG A 360 3.69 39.45 -13.99
C ARG A 360 4.14 40.90 -14.03
N SER A 361 5.06 41.21 -14.93
CA SER A 361 5.53 42.56 -15.20
C SER A 361 4.66 43.19 -16.28
N GLY A 362 3.99 44.29 -15.94
CA GLY A 362 3.46 45.20 -16.93
C GLY A 362 4.62 45.99 -17.53
N LEU A 363 4.67 46.07 -18.86
CA LEU A 363 5.69 46.81 -19.60
C LEU A 363 5.01 47.88 -20.44
N SER A 364 5.61 49.07 -20.50
CA SER A 364 5.22 50.11 -21.44
C SER A 364 5.65 49.74 -22.86
N TRP A 365 4.91 50.25 -23.84
CA TRP A 365 5.22 50.06 -25.26
C TRP A 365 6.42 50.91 -25.69
N ASN A 366 6.47 52.17 -25.21
CA ASN A 366 7.61 53.08 -25.35
C ASN A 366 8.46 53.09 -24.06
N ASN A 367 9.28 54.13 -23.85
CA ASN A 367 10.12 54.32 -22.67
C ASN A 367 9.38 54.68 -21.36
N GLY A 368 8.06 54.48 -21.29
CA GLY A 368 7.26 54.76 -20.10
C GLY A 368 6.96 56.23 -19.87
N THR A 369 7.23 57.11 -20.84
CA THR A 369 6.98 58.55 -20.75
C THR A 369 5.97 59.05 -21.79
N VAL A 370 5.46 60.26 -21.62
CA VAL A 370 4.49 60.90 -22.54
C VAL A 370 5.13 61.50 -23.81
N ASN A 371 6.29 61.00 -24.22
CA ASN A 371 7.04 61.49 -25.37
C ASN A 371 6.49 60.91 -26.68
N TRP A 372 5.41 61.51 -27.18
CA TRP A 372 4.71 61.06 -28.39
C TRP A 372 5.63 61.10 -29.61
N PHE A 373 5.85 59.93 -30.21
CA PHE A 373 6.64 59.76 -31.41
C PHE A 373 5.98 58.74 -32.31
N THR A 374 5.86 59.07 -33.60
CA THR A 374 5.30 58.17 -34.61
C THR A 374 6.43 57.34 -35.20
N THR A 375 6.45 56.05 -34.85
CA THR A 375 7.45 55.07 -35.29
C THR A 375 7.24 54.63 -36.74
N GLY A 376 6.00 54.73 -37.24
CA GLY A 376 5.62 54.20 -38.55
C GLY A 376 5.44 52.67 -38.57
N VAL A 377 5.63 51.99 -37.43
CA VAL A 377 5.57 50.54 -37.30
C VAL A 377 4.10 50.08 -37.23
N THR A 378 3.45 49.96 -38.39
CA THR A 378 2.00 49.72 -38.50
C THR A 378 1.61 48.32 -38.97
N GLY A 379 2.58 47.43 -39.17
CA GLY A 379 2.38 46.07 -39.69
C GLY A 379 1.52 45.21 -38.76
N SER A 380 0.45 44.62 -39.30
CA SER A 380 -0.49 43.79 -38.52
C SER A 380 -0.08 42.33 -38.39
N THR A 381 0.77 41.83 -39.28
CA THR A 381 1.17 40.41 -39.36
C THR A 381 2.65 40.20 -39.06
N THR A 382 3.49 41.21 -39.25
CA THR A 382 4.95 41.09 -39.29
C THR A 382 5.63 41.41 -37.94
N GLY A 383 5.28 40.70 -36.86
CA GLY A 383 5.75 41.04 -35.50
C GLY A 383 7.27 41.02 -35.34
N LYS A 384 7.96 40.11 -36.03
CA LYS A 384 9.42 40.03 -36.03
C LYS A 384 10.07 41.28 -36.64
N ALA A 385 9.55 41.76 -37.76
CA ALA A 385 10.07 42.97 -38.41
C ALA A 385 9.74 44.23 -37.59
N ASN A 386 8.53 44.30 -37.03
CA ASN A 386 8.11 45.39 -36.16
C ASN A 386 9.02 45.49 -34.93
N SER A 387 9.21 44.38 -34.20
CA SER A 387 9.97 44.35 -32.96
C SER A 387 11.44 44.71 -33.16
N ASN A 388 12.06 44.17 -34.21
CA ASN A 388 13.43 44.53 -34.58
C ASN A 388 13.55 46.04 -34.90
N THR A 389 12.60 46.60 -35.65
CA THR A 389 12.58 48.04 -35.94
C THR A 389 12.48 48.85 -34.65
N LEU A 390 11.52 48.53 -33.78
CA LEU A 390 11.33 49.22 -32.50
C LEU A 390 12.56 49.12 -31.59
N ASN A 391 13.20 47.95 -31.53
CA ASN A 391 14.40 47.74 -30.71
C ASN A 391 15.62 48.54 -31.22
N GLY A 392 15.67 48.85 -32.52
CA GLY A 392 16.74 49.64 -33.14
C GLY A 392 16.52 51.16 -33.14
N LEU A 393 15.34 51.64 -32.77
CA LEU A 393 15.05 53.08 -32.74
C LEU A 393 15.73 53.76 -31.55
N VAL A 394 16.20 55.00 -31.78
CA VAL A 394 16.88 55.86 -30.79
C VAL A 394 16.23 57.24 -30.68
N ASP A 395 14.94 57.32 -31.00
CA ASP A 395 14.14 58.54 -30.90
C ASP A 395 13.69 58.84 -29.45
N VAL A 396 12.92 59.92 -29.27
CA VAL A 396 12.46 60.39 -27.95
C VAL A 396 11.53 59.42 -27.20
N GLY A 397 10.94 58.46 -27.90
CA GLY A 397 10.13 57.37 -27.35
C GLY A 397 10.92 56.11 -27.03
N ALA A 398 12.18 56.00 -27.47
CA ALA A 398 13.05 54.87 -27.16
C ALA A 398 13.58 54.92 -25.70
N PRO A 399 13.89 53.77 -25.07
CA PRO A 399 13.72 52.41 -25.59
C PRO A 399 12.26 51.97 -25.63
N TYR A 400 11.89 51.19 -26.64
CA TYR A 400 10.57 50.57 -26.76
C TYR A 400 10.51 49.31 -25.89
N VAL A 401 10.20 49.49 -24.60
CA VAL A 401 10.46 48.51 -23.52
C VAL A 401 9.83 47.14 -23.80
N ALA A 402 8.56 47.08 -24.23
CA ALA A 402 7.90 45.82 -24.56
C ALA A 402 8.59 45.04 -25.69
N ALA A 403 9.01 45.73 -26.76
CA ALA A 403 9.71 45.10 -27.88
C ALA A 403 11.14 44.69 -27.49
N GLN A 404 11.86 45.57 -26.79
CA GLN A 404 13.19 45.32 -26.28
C GLN A 404 13.24 44.14 -25.31
N TYR A 405 12.23 43.97 -24.46
CA TYR A 405 12.12 42.82 -23.56
C TYR A 405 12.13 41.50 -24.35
N CYS A 406 11.31 41.39 -25.39
CA CYS A 406 11.29 40.17 -26.20
C CYS A 406 12.58 39.99 -26.99
N GLU A 407 13.12 41.04 -27.62
CA GLU A 407 14.35 40.95 -28.42
C GLU A 407 15.60 40.64 -27.58
N SER A 408 15.60 40.94 -26.29
CA SER A 408 16.68 40.61 -25.35
C SER A 408 16.48 39.29 -24.59
N LEU A 409 15.33 38.64 -24.75
CA LEU A 409 14.99 37.42 -24.02
C LEU A 409 15.85 36.24 -24.51
N SER A 410 16.48 35.55 -23.56
CA SER A 410 17.14 34.26 -23.79
C SER A 410 16.49 33.20 -22.91
N GLU A 411 15.55 32.45 -23.49
CA GLU A 411 14.78 31.41 -22.78
C GLU A 411 14.74 30.15 -23.62
N ASN A 412 14.79 28.97 -22.98
CA ASN A 412 14.68 27.67 -23.66
C ASN A 412 15.77 27.45 -24.74
N GLY A 413 16.94 28.08 -24.55
CA GLY A 413 18.05 28.06 -25.52
C GLY A 413 17.78 28.86 -26.80
N LYS A 414 16.76 29.74 -26.82
CA LYS A 414 16.36 30.56 -27.97
C LYS A 414 16.53 32.04 -27.65
N THR A 415 16.98 32.80 -28.65
CA THR A 415 17.30 34.24 -28.54
C THR A 415 16.64 35.07 -29.64
N ASP A 416 15.71 34.49 -30.39
CA ASP A 416 15.03 35.09 -31.55
C ASP A 416 13.57 35.41 -31.25
N TRP A 417 13.29 35.73 -29.98
CA TRP A 417 11.99 36.13 -29.48
C TRP A 417 11.64 37.56 -29.92
N TYR A 418 10.36 37.81 -30.19
CA TYR A 418 9.86 39.11 -30.60
C TYR A 418 8.46 39.39 -30.04
N LEU A 419 8.06 40.66 -30.01
CA LEU A 419 6.72 41.09 -29.62
C LEU A 419 5.75 40.84 -30.80
N PRO A 420 4.69 40.02 -30.64
CA PRO A 420 3.81 39.65 -31.74
C PRO A 420 3.14 40.86 -32.37
N ALA A 421 2.93 40.85 -33.69
CA ALA A 421 2.03 41.82 -34.33
C ALA A 421 0.57 41.51 -33.97
N LEU A 422 -0.34 42.43 -34.28
CA LEU A 422 -1.74 42.34 -33.84
C LEU A 422 -2.44 41.02 -34.23
N THR A 423 -2.19 40.52 -35.44
CA THR A 423 -2.82 39.27 -35.91
C THR A 423 -2.09 38.02 -35.41
N GLU A 424 -0.79 38.09 -35.11
CA GLU A 424 -0.06 37.03 -34.40
C GLU A 424 -0.54 36.92 -32.95
N LEU A 425 -0.78 38.07 -32.29
CA LEU A 425 -1.36 38.11 -30.95
C LEU A 425 -2.77 37.48 -30.94
N ASN A 426 -3.53 37.64 -32.03
CA ASN A 426 -4.82 36.97 -32.18
C ASN A 426 -4.70 35.44 -32.24
N VAL A 427 -3.62 34.88 -32.80
CA VAL A 427 -3.38 33.42 -32.78
C VAL A 427 -3.20 32.93 -31.34
N LEU A 428 -2.50 33.69 -30.50
CA LEU A 428 -2.40 33.38 -29.07
C LEU A 428 -3.77 33.46 -28.39
N TYR A 429 -4.56 34.49 -28.68
CA TYR A 429 -5.91 34.64 -28.13
C TYR A 429 -6.83 33.46 -28.48
N THR A 430 -6.85 33.05 -29.75
CA THR A 430 -7.67 31.92 -30.24
C THR A 430 -7.30 30.62 -29.52
N ASN A 431 -5.99 30.39 -29.30
CA ASN A 431 -5.48 29.14 -28.73
C ASN A 431 -5.18 29.22 -27.22
N LYS A 432 -5.57 30.30 -26.53
CA LYS A 432 -5.19 30.60 -25.13
C LYS A 432 -5.53 29.49 -24.14
N LEU A 433 -6.63 28.76 -24.35
CA LEU A 433 -7.05 27.67 -23.46
C LEU A 433 -6.12 26.45 -23.58
N SER A 434 -5.60 26.20 -24.77
CA SER A 434 -4.66 25.10 -25.02
C SER A 434 -3.24 25.46 -24.59
N ILE A 435 -2.81 26.70 -24.85
CA ILE A 435 -1.49 27.23 -24.46
C ILE A 435 -1.38 27.43 -22.93
N LYS A 436 -2.48 27.83 -22.28
CA LYS A 436 -2.59 28.09 -20.83
C LYS A 436 -1.72 29.26 -20.34
N ASN A 437 -1.78 29.50 -19.03
CA ASN A 437 -0.96 30.47 -18.29
C ASN A 437 -1.07 31.95 -18.70
N PHE A 438 -2.09 32.31 -19.47
CA PHE A 438 -2.43 33.71 -19.73
C PHE A 438 -3.22 34.32 -18.57
N GLU A 439 -3.02 35.61 -18.33
CA GLU A 439 -3.97 36.45 -17.62
C GLU A 439 -5.27 36.62 -18.43
N VAL A 440 -6.41 36.29 -17.82
CA VAL A 440 -7.74 36.29 -18.47
C VAL A 440 -8.81 37.03 -17.64
N SER A 441 -8.44 37.75 -16.57
CA SER A 441 -9.38 38.48 -15.71
C SER A 441 -9.64 39.94 -16.13
N GLY A 442 -8.83 40.52 -17.02
CA GLY A 442 -9.09 41.87 -17.54
C GLY A 442 -7.88 42.65 -18.09
N SER A 443 -6.66 42.22 -17.77
CA SER A 443 -5.44 42.81 -18.32
C SER A 443 -5.34 42.65 -19.84
N VAL A 444 -4.49 43.46 -20.46
CA VAL A 444 -4.34 43.53 -21.91
C VAL A 444 -2.91 43.20 -22.31
N TYR A 445 -2.73 42.62 -23.50
CA TYR A 445 -1.44 42.24 -24.04
C TYR A 445 -1.02 43.17 -25.16
N TRP A 446 0.21 43.69 -25.09
CA TRP A 446 0.74 44.52 -26.16
C TRP A 446 0.93 43.72 -27.45
N SER A 447 0.64 44.37 -28.57
CA SER A 447 1.19 44.00 -29.88
C SER A 447 2.28 44.98 -30.29
N SER A 448 3.12 44.60 -31.24
CA SER A 448 4.16 45.48 -31.81
C SER A 448 3.62 46.53 -32.79
N ARG A 449 2.30 46.61 -32.99
CA ARG A 449 1.68 47.51 -33.97
C ARG A 449 1.34 48.87 -33.35
N GLU A 450 1.87 49.93 -33.94
CA GLU A 450 1.49 51.31 -33.65
C GLU A 450 0.05 51.61 -34.07
N ALA A 451 -0.69 52.33 -33.24
CA ALA A 451 -2.05 52.81 -33.53
C ALA A 451 -2.07 54.31 -33.87
N GLY A 452 -1.14 55.07 -33.29
CA GLY A 452 -0.94 56.49 -33.57
C GLY A 452 0.31 57.03 -32.88
N ASP A 453 0.48 58.34 -32.87
CA ASP A 453 1.60 59.03 -32.23
C ASP A 453 1.71 58.72 -30.73
N ASN A 454 0.57 58.63 -30.04
CA ASN A 454 0.50 58.40 -28.59
C ASN A 454 0.04 56.99 -28.18
N SER A 455 -0.36 56.14 -29.12
CA SER A 455 -1.02 54.87 -28.83
C SER A 455 -0.51 53.69 -29.66
N ALA A 456 -0.61 52.50 -29.08
CA ALA A 456 -0.28 51.22 -29.71
C ALA A 456 -1.43 50.22 -29.53
N TRP A 457 -1.46 49.17 -30.35
CA TRP A 457 -2.52 48.16 -30.31
C TRP A 457 -2.26 47.11 -29.24
N TYR A 458 -3.31 46.74 -28.52
CA TYR A 458 -3.33 45.60 -27.60
C TYR A 458 -4.45 44.61 -27.95
N GLN A 459 -4.42 43.42 -27.33
CA GLN A 459 -5.58 42.52 -27.26
C GLN A 459 -5.89 42.12 -25.82
N ARG A 460 -7.17 42.18 -25.45
CA ARG A 460 -7.68 41.72 -24.15
C ARG A 460 -8.15 40.26 -24.26
N PHE A 461 -7.54 39.39 -23.47
CA PHE A 461 -7.79 37.95 -23.58
C PHE A 461 -9.07 37.47 -22.88
N SER A 462 -9.71 38.33 -22.08
CA SER A 462 -10.98 38.01 -21.41
C SER A 462 -12.22 38.12 -22.32
N VAL A 463 -12.21 38.99 -23.34
CA VAL A 463 -13.44 39.34 -24.10
C VAL A 463 -13.24 39.59 -25.60
N ASP A 464 -12.15 39.08 -26.20
CA ASP A 464 -11.80 39.28 -27.62
C ASP A 464 -11.85 40.74 -28.10
N ASN A 465 -11.15 41.63 -27.40
CA ASN A 465 -11.16 43.06 -27.73
C ASN A 465 -9.77 43.50 -28.18
N GLN A 466 -9.67 44.03 -29.39
CA GLN A 466 -8.47 44.69 -29.90
C GLN A 466 -8.72 46.21 -30.01
N ASN A 467 -7.88 47.01 -29.36
CA ASN A 467 -8.00 48.46 -29.37
C ASN A 467 -6.64 49.14 -29.15
N GLY A 468 -6.59 50.47 -29.25
CA GLY A 468 -5.45 51.28 -28.88
C GLY A 468 -5.38 51.57 -27.38
N ASN A 469 -4.19 51.56 -26.81
CA ASN A 469 -3.90 52.11 -25.49
C ASN A 469 -2.69 53.04 -25.55
N SER A 470 -2.54 53.92 -24.58
CA SER A 470 -1.42 54.86 -24.51
C SER A 470 -0.09 54.12 -24.42
N LYS A 471 0.91 54.52 -25.22
CA LYS A 471 2.21 53.83 -25.32
C LYS A 471 2.95 53.71 -23.99
N TYR A 472 2.74 54.64 -23.06
CA TYR A 472 3.38 54.63 -21.73
C TYR A 472 2.68 53.74 -20.71
N SER A 473 1.51 53.17 -21.04
CA SER A 473 0.76 52.33 -20.10
C SER A 473 1.38 50.94 -19.97
N ASP A 474 1.39 50.43 -18.74
CA ASP A 474 1.87 49.08 -18.47
C ASP A 474 0.84 48.04 -18.92
N CYS A 475 1.23 47.23 -19.89
CA CYS A 475 0.43 46.08 -20.35
C CYS A 475 1.28 44.81 -20.33
N LEU A 476 0.63 43.66 -20.36
CA LEU A 476 1.31 42.37 -20.34
C LEU A 476 2.01 42.10 -21.68
N VAL A 477 3.10 41.35 -21.62
CA VAL A 477 3.86 40.94 -22.80
C VAL A 477 4.01 39.42 -22.78
N ARG A 478 3.65 38.80 -23.89
CA ARG A 478 3.97 37.41 -24.20
C ARG A 478 4.77 37.37 -25.49
N CYS A 479 6.02 36.95 -25.39
CA CYS A 479 6.90 36.89 -26.54
C CYS A 479 6.58 35.66 -27.40
N VAL A 480 6.79 35.81 -28.70
CA VAL A 480 6.64 34.74 -29.69
C VAL A 480 7.92 34.60 -30.51
N ARG A 481 8.05 33.46 -31.18
CA ARG A 481 9.11 33.19 -32.15
C ARG A 481 8.55 32.34 -33.28
N ARG A 482 9.29 32.26 -34.40
CA ARG A 482 8.92 31.46 -35.58
C ARG A 482 10.06 30.56 -36.02
#